data_AF-A0A6D2IUW4-F1
#
_entry.id   AF-A0A6D2IUW4-F1
#
_cell.length_a   1.000
_cell.length_b   1.000
_cell.length_c   1.000
_cell.angle_alpha   90.00
_cell.angle_beta   90.00
_cell.angle_gamma   90.00
#
_symmetry.space_group_name_H-M   'P 1'
#
loop_
_entity.id
_entity.type
_entity.pdbx_description
1 polymer ?
#
loop_
_entity_poly.entity_id
_entity_poly.type
_entity_poly.pdbx_seq_one_letter_code
_entity_poly.pdbx_strand_id
1 'polypeptide(L)'
;MYLGYDQHNDQYKIMRTIRRETQVRCLEYSVCTLRLGDQSSFSSWRRVEGGKSDYFRDTNALCINGVVYYGAPSNSFDMNHMIVSFDVASERLLFLEAPKEKMLLRLINYQGKLGCFCRTNDNSYSLWILDDAKKQIWFKTCVFSPSFDDLYRKLSLRTCGATDDGEIVFVSQLVNDVFEIFYYDLKKNNVSKIVRNGDISEDGDRRPPRSLPMHLISSLENIRATPGYVSL
;
A
#
# COMPACT_ATOMS: atom_id res chain seq x y z
N MET A 1 8.06 7.32 7.35
CA MET A 1 6.96 8.16 7.88
C MET A 1 5.67 7.81 7.16
N TYR A 2 4.52 8.04 7.79
CA TYR A 2 3.20 7.59 7.34
C TYR A 2 2.17 8.63 7.74
N LEU A 3 1.31 9.05 6.82
CA LEU A 3 0.18 9.94 7.12
C LEU A 3 -1.06 9.09 7.39
N GLY A 4 -1.75 9.35 8.49
CA GLY A 4 -3.05 8.79 8.82
C GLY A 4 -4.04 9.90 9.14
N TYR A 5 -5.32 9.65 8.91
CA TYR A 5 -6.39 10.58 9.23
C TYR A 5 -7.29 9.99 10.31
N ASP A 6 -7.37 10.67 11.44
CA ASP A 6 -8.25 10.35 12.57
C ASP A 6 -9.62 10.97 12.30
N GLN A 7 -10.54 10.15 11.79
CA GLN A 7 -11.91 10.58 11.49
C GLN A 7 -12.71 10.98 12.73
N HIS A 8 -12.33 10.50 13.92
CA HIS A 8 -13.06 10.77 15.16
C HIS A 8 -12.78 12.17 15.68
N ASN A 9 -11.52 12.59 15.60
CA ASN A 9 -11.06 13.90 16.10
C ASN A 9 -10.76 14.90 14.97
N ASP A 10 -11.08 14.57 13.73
CA ASP A 10 -10.83 15.37 12.52
C ASP A 10 -9.40 15.92 12.45
N GLN A 11 -8.41 15.03 12.58
CA GLN A 11 -7.01 15.41 12.62
C GLN A 11 -6.13 14.47 11.80
N TYR A 12 -5.10 15.02 11.18
CA TYR A 12 -4.06 14.23 10.55
C TYR A 12 -2.97 13.90 11.57
N LYS A 13 -2.47 12.67 11.54
CA LYS A 13 -1.32 12.26 12.34
C LYS A 13 -0.23 11.67 11.45
N ILE A 14 1.02 11.96 11.76
CA ILE A 14 2.17 11.38 11.09
C ILE A 14 2.81 10.39 12.05
N MET A 15 2.85 9.13 11.64
CA MET A 15 3.60 8.08 12.32
C MET A 15 4.99 7.97 11.70
N ARG A 16 5.99 7.66 12.50
CA ARG A 16 7.33 7.34 12.04
C ARG A 16 7.90 6.15 12.80
N THR A 17 8.84 5.51 12.14
CA THR A 17 9.64 4.41 12.64
C THR A 17 11.09 4.88 12.70
N ILE A 18 11.69 4.82 13.89
CA ILE A 18 13.08 5.20 14.11
C ILE A 18 13.84 3.93 14.47
N ARG A 19 14.95 3.69 13.79
CA ARG A 19 15.89 2.64 14.16
C ARG A 19 16.77 3.16 15.30
N ARG A 20 16.73 2.51 16.46
CA ARG A 20 17.71 2.75 17.52
C ARG A 20 18.85 1.74 17.41
N GLU A 21 20.08 2.24 17.36
CA GLU A 21 21.28 1.42 17.46
C GLU A 21 21.56 1.12 18.94
N THR A 22 20.83 0.15 19.49
CA THR A 22 21.10 -0.44 20.80
C THR A 22 21.57 -1.88 20.63
N GLN A 23 22.07 -2.52 21.71
CA GLN A 23 22.51 -3.93 21.71
C GLN A 23 21.45 -4.89 21.15
N VAL A 24 20.17 -4.52 21.27
CA VAL A 24 19.04 -5.13 20.56
C VAL A 24 18.55 -4.14 19.52
N ARG A 25 18.41 -4.55 18.25
CA ARG A 25 17.79 -3.71 17.22
C ARG A 25 16.32 -3.49 17.58
N CYS A 26 15.98 -2.25 17.92
CA CYS A 26 14.62 -1.89 18.30
C CYS A 26 14.10 -0.78 17.40
N LEU A 27 12.89 -0.99 16.88
CA LEU A 27 12.14 0.04 16.18
C LEU A 27 11.29 0.79 17.20
N GLU A 28 11.53 2.09 17.30
CA GLU A 28 10.66 2.97 18.05
C GLU A 28 9.62 3.57 17.12
N TYR A 29 8.37 3.45 17.54
CA TYR A 29 7.24 4.12 16.91
C TYR A 29 7.02 5.46 17.60
N SER A 30 6.87 6.51 16.79
CA SER A 30 6.45 7.81 17.30
C SER A 30 5.40 8.41 16.39
N VAL A 31 4.52 9.21 16.98
CA VAL A 31 3.46 9.92 16.27
C VAL A 31 3.50 11.40 16.61
N CYS A 32 3.19 12.24 15.64
CA CYS A 32 2.85 13.64 15.85
C CYS A 32 1.50 13.95 15.19
N THR A 33 0.82 14.96 15.69
CA THR A 33 -0.42 15.46 15.10
C THR A 33 -0.09 16.66 14.22
N LEU A 34 -0.61 16.66 12.99
CA LEU A 34 -0.60 17.81 12.10
C LEU A 34 -1.84 18.66 12.42
N ARG A 35 -1.61 19.91 12.80
CA ARG A 35 -2.65 20.91 13.05
C ARG A 35 -2.75 21.80 11.82
N LEU A 36 -3.89 21.75 11.16
CA LEU A 36 -4.21 22.57 9.98
C LEU A 36 -4.90 23.87 10.41
N GLY A 37 -4.60 24.96 9.72
CA GLY A 37 -5.09 26.32 10.00
C GLY A 37 -4.16 27.38 9.38
N ASP A 38 -4.38 28.66 9.70
CA ASP A 38 -3.62 29.81 9.16
C ASP A 38 -2.10 29.65 9.33
N GLN A 39 -1.68 28.98 10.40
CA GLN A 39 -0.30 28.52 10.59
C GLN A 39 -0.30 27.02 10.88
N SER A 40 -0.08 26.23 9.82
CA SER A 40 0.05 24.78 9.96
C SER A 40 1.24 24.43 10.84
N SER A 41 1.04 23.56 11.83
CA SER A 41 2.06 23.20 12.81
C SER A 41 2.03 21.72 13.18
N PHE A 42 3.13 21.24 13.75
CA PHE A 42 3.25 19.87 14.25
C PHE A 42 3.30 19.87 15.77
N SER A 43 2.57 18.94 16.40
CA SER A 43 2.80 18.65 17.80
C SER A 43 4.20 18.05 18.02
N SER A 44 4.67 18.07 19.27
CA SER A 44 5.82 17.25 19.65
C SER A 44 5.58 15.77 19.31
N TRP A 45 6.66 15.09 18.95
CA TRP A 45 6.64 13.65 18.75
C TRP A 45 6.44 12.95 20.09
N ARG A 46 5.49 12.03 20.14
CA ARG A 46 5.24 11.16 21.29
C ARG A 46 5.43 9.71 20.90
N ARG A 47 5.94 8.90 21.83
CA ARG A 47 6.21 7.48 21.61
C ARG A 47 4.90 6.70 21.57
N VAL A 48 4.81 5.73 20.67
CA VAL A 48 3.73 4.76 20.59
C VAL A 48 4.20 3.46 21.25
N GLU A 49 3.40 2.93 22.18
CA GLU A 49 3.72 1.69 22.89
C GLU A 49 3.45 0.45 22.02
N GLY A 50 4.10 -0.68 22.37
CA GLY A 50 3.83 -1.98 21.74
C GLY A 50 4.70 -2.35 20.54
N GLY A 51 5.71 -1.55 20.19
CA GLY A 51 6.67 -1.91 19.15
C GLY A 51 7.55 -3.11 19.53
N LYS A 52 7.42 -4.23 18.82
CA LYS A 52 8.36 -5.36 18.88
C LYS A 52 9.50 -5.18 17.87
N SER A 53 10.66 -5.73 18.21
CA SER A 53 11.96 -5.58 17.55
C SER A 53 12.03 -6.12 16.11
N ASP A 54 12.83 -5.44 15.29
CA ASP A 54 13.27 -5.77 13.91
C ASP A 54 12.28 -5.68 12.73
N TYR A 55 11.07 -5.15 12.94
CA TYR A 55 10.04 -5.05 11.89
C TYR A 55 10.15 -3.77 11.05
N PHE A 56 11.19 -3.70 10.22
CA PHE A 56 11.26 -2.63 9.22
C PHE A 56 10.20 -2.84 8.14
N ARG A 57 9.69 -1.73 7.60
CA ARG A 57 8.71 -1.75 6.52
C ARG A 57 9.31 -2.43 5.30
N ASP A 58 8.64 -3.46 4.79
CA ASP A 58 9.03 -4.16 3.56
C ASP A 58 8.08 -3.84 2.40
N THR A 59 6.84 -3.44 2.70
CA THR A 59 5.83 -3.10 1.69
C THR A 59 5.62 -1.58 1.56
N ASN A 60 4.69 -1.15 0.71
CA ASN A 60 4.09 0.18 0.84
C ASN A 60 3.35 0.32 2.18
N ALA A 61 2.93 1.55 2.47
CA ALA A 61 2.01 1.80 3.55
C ALA A 61 0.73 2.46 3.07
N LEU A 62 -0.36 2.18 3.76
CA LEU A 62 -1.70 2.51 3.31
C LEU A 62 -2.57 2.93 4.49
N CYS A 63 -3.29 4.03 4.37
CA CYS A 63 -4.31 4.42 5.35
C CYS A 63 -5.69 4.04 4.81
N ILE A 64 -6.41 3.17 5.52
CA ILE A 64 -7.80 2.79 5.21
C ILE A 64 -8.63 3.07 6.46
N ASN A 65 -9.69 3.87 6.34
CA ASN A 65 -10.67 4.11 7.42
C ASN A 65 -10.04 4.44 8.78
N GLY A 66 -9.03 5.32 8.79
CA GLY A 66 -8.34 5.74 10.01
C GLY A 66 -7.36 4.72 10.60
N VAL A 67 -6.98 3.70 9.84
CA VAL A 67 -5.96 2.72 10.21
C VAL A 67 -4.85 2.69 9.18
N VAL A 68 -3.61 2.84 9.63
CA VAL A 68 -2.41 2.75 8.78
C VAL A 68 -1.87 1.32 8.81
N TYR A 69 -1.72 0.71 7.64
CA TYR A 69 -1.20 -0.64 7.46
C TYR A 69 0.13 -0.63 6.73
N TYR A 70 1.04 -1.53 7.12
CA TYR A 70 2.20 -1.91 6.32
C TYR A 70 2.69 -3.32 6.68
N GLY A 71 3.30 -4.01 5.72
CA GLY A 71 3.95 -5.29 5.92
C GLY A 71 5.38 -5.13 6.41
N ALA A 72 5.80 -6.05 7.29
CA ALA A 72 7.15 -6.19 7.79
C ALA A 72 7.52 -7.68 7.90
N PRO A 73 8.82 -8.04 7.84
CA PRO A 73 9.25 -9.42 8.11
C PRO A 73 8.86 -9.82 9.54
N SER A 74 8.41 -11.05 9.78
CA SER A 74 8.03 -11.50 11.13
C SER A 74 9.23 -11.88 12.01
N ASN A 75 10.39 -12.12 11.39
CA ASN A 75 11.69 -12.29 12.03
C ASN A 75 12.80 -12.02 10.99
N SER A 76 14.06 -12.05 11.41
CA SER A 76 15.21 -11.77 10.53
C SER A 76 15.63 -12.92 9.61
N PHE A 77 15.00 -14.10 9.71
CA PHE A 77 15.48 -15.34 9.08
C PHE A 77 14.47 -15.99 8.12
N ASP A 78 13.19 -15.69 8.24
CA ASP A 78 12.10 -16.25 7.44
C ASP A 78 11.55 -15.21 6.47
N MET A 79 11.06 -15.67 5.32
CA MET A 79 10.29 -14.84 4.37
C MET A 79 8.84 -14.61 4.83
N ASN A 80 8.50 -14.98 6.05
CA ASN A 80 7.17 -14.76 6.60
C ASN A 80 6.97 -13.27 6.88
N HIS A 81 5.83 -12.73 6.44
CA HIS A 81 5.44 -11.36 6.70
C HIS A 81 4.37 -11.30 7.77
N MET A 82 4.42 -10.23 8.55
CA MET A 82 3.33 -9.77 9.39
C MET A 82 2.83 -8.42 8.87
N ILE A 83 1.58 -8.08 9.17
CA ILE A 83 1.01 -6.77 8.87
C ILE A 83 0.91 -6.00 10.16
N VAL A 84 1.59 -4.87 10.21
CA VAL A 84 1.44 -3.89 11.29
C VAL A 84 0.27 -2.99 10.95
N SER A 85 -0.64 -2.86 11.91
CA SER A 85 -1.82 -2.01 11.86
C SER A 85 -1.70 -0.96 12.95
N PHE A 86 -1.77 0.32 12.59
CA PHE A 86 -1.76 1.44 13.52
C PHE A 86 -3.11 2.15 13.46
N ASP A 87 -3.89 2.02 14.53
CA ASP A 87 -5.14 2.76 14.70
C ASP A 87 -4.80 4.21 15.00
N VAL A 88 -5.19 5.12 14.11
CA VAL A 88 -4.76 6.52 14.18
C VAL A 88 -5.42 7.24 15.36
N ALA A 89 -6.67 6.92 15.66
CA ALA A 89 -7.43 7.57 16.73
C ALA A 89 -6.89 7.21 18.12
N SER A 90 -6.78 5.92 18.41
CA SER A 90 -6.30 5.39 19.68
C SER A 90 -4.77 5.33 19.79
N GLU A 91 -4.06 5.52 18.68
CA GLU A 91 -2.59 5.46 18.58
C GLU A 91 -2.03 4.10 19.04
N ARG A 92 -2.73 3.01 18.68
CA ARG A 92 -2.37 1.65 19.09
C ARG A 92 -1.92 0.81 17.91
N LEU A 93 -0.93 -0.03 18.17
CA LEU A 93 -0.43 -1.01 17.24
C LEU A 93 -1.11 -2.37 17.44
N LEU A 94 -1.47 -2.98 16.33
CA LEU A 94 -1.86 -4.38 16.24
C LEU A 94 -0.98 -5.07 15.19
N PHE A 95 -0.78 -6.36 15.38
CA PHE A 95 0.03 -7.20 14.51
C PHE A 95 -0.85 -8.33 14.00
N LEU A 96 -1.03 -8.38 12.69
CA LEU A 96 -1.86 -9.37 12.01
C LEU A 96 -0.95 -10.35 11.28
N GLU A 97 -1.35 -11.60 11.22
CA GLU A 97 -0.71 -12.58 10.33
C GLU A 97 -1.06 -12.23 8.88
N ALA A 98 -0.03 -12.19 8.02
CA ALA A 98 -0.26 -12.07 6.59
C ALA A 98 -0.71 -13.42 6.01
N PRO A 99 -1.32 -13.44 4.81
CA PRO A 99 -1.59 -14.69 4.10
C PRO A 99 -0.33 -15.56 3.96
N LYS A 100 -0.50 -16.88 4.09
CA LYS A 100 0.59 -17.87 3.97
C LYS A 100 1.00 -18.07 2.50
N GLU A 101 1.66 -17.06 1.97
CA GLU A 101 2.23 -17.03 0.62
C GLU A 101 3.76 -16.88 0.71
N LYS A 102 4.44 -17.08 -0.42
CA LYS A 102 5.91 -17.01 -0.48
C LYS A 102 6.44 -15.65 -0.05
N MET A 103 5.74 -14.58 -0.41
CA MET A 103 6.15 -13.20 -0.12
C MET A 103 4.96 -12.25 -0.23
N LEU A 104 4.83 -11.35 0.75
CA LEU A 104 3.95 -10.19 0.65
C LEU A 104 4.65 -9.07 -0.14
N LEU A 105 4.09 -8.65 -1.26
CA LEU A 105 4.71 -7.65 -2.14
C LEU A 105 4.16 -6.25 -1.88
N ARG A 106 2.83 -6.14 -1.75
CA ARG A 106 2.16 -4.83 -1.60
C ARG A 106 0.82 -4.96 -0.89
N LEU A 107 0.43 -3.89 -0.21
CA LEU A 107 -0.91 -3.69 0.34
C LEU A 107 -1.75 -2.84 -0.60
N ILE A 108 -3.03 -3.16 -0.71
CA ILE A 108 -4.01 -2.56 -1.62
C ILE A 108 -5.23 -2.12 -0.81
N ASN A 109 -5.78 -0.94 -1.09
CA ASN A 109 -7.14 -0.61 -0.66
C ASN A 109 -8.11 -1.20 -1.67
N TYR A 110 -8.82 -2.25 -1.28
CA TYR A 110 -9.85 -2.89 -2.09
C TYR A 110 -11.22 -2.54 -1.54
N GLN A 111 -11.84 -1.49 -2.08
CA GLN A 111 -13.19 -1.04 -1.68
C GLN A 111 -13.32 -0.83 -0.15
N GLY A 112 -12.32 -0.22 0.47
CA GLY A 112 -12.30 0.02 1.91
C GLY A 112 -11.86 -1.17 2.77
N LYS A 113 -11.48 -2.30 2.15
CA LYS A 113 -10.88 -3.45 2.81
C LYS A 113 -9.38 -3.53 2.52
N LEU A 114 -8.64 -4.11 3.46
CA LEU A 114 -7.21 -4.37 3.29
C LEU A 114 -7.00 -5.56 2.35
N GLY A 115 -6.30 -5.32 1.25
CA GLY A 115 -5.83 -6.34 0.32
C GLY A 115 -4.33 -6.58 0.41
N CYS A 116 -3.91 -7.83 0.25
CA CYS A 116 -2.53 -8.28 0.16
C CYS A 116 -2.25 -8.85 -1.23
N PHE A 117 -1.36 -8.20 -1.96
CA PHE A 117 -0.81 -8.70 -3.21
C PHE A 117 0.46 -9.49 -2.90
N CYS A 118 0.44 -10.78 -3.21
CA CYS A 118 1.45 -11.73 -2.78
C CYS A 118 2.05 -12.47 -3.97
N ARG A 119 3.31 -12.88 -3.84
CA ARG A 119 3.92 -13.91 -4.69
C ARG A 119 3.59 -15.27 -4.11
N THR A 120 3.12 -16.19 -4.93
CA THR A 120 2.80 -17.56 -4.52
C THR A 120 4.03 -18.47 -4.60
N ASN A 121 3.93 -19.67 -4.03
CA ASN A 121 5.04 -20.63 -4.00
C ASN A 121 5.47 -21.12 -5.40
N ASP A 122 4.53 -21.22 -6.33
CA ASP A 122 4.75 -21.53 -7.75
C ASP A 122 5.23 -20.32 -8.57
N ASN A 123 5.56 -19.20 -7.92
CA ASN A 123 6.00 -17.94 -8.52
C ASN A 123 4.95 -17.18 -9.34
N SER A 124 3.68 -17.55 -9.22
CA SER A 124 2.54 -16.76 -9.69
C SER A 124 2.25 -15.57 -8.74
N TYR A 125 1.21 -14.80 -9.04
CA TYR A 125 0.71 -13.75 -8.14
C TYR A 125 -0.70 -14.05 -7.63
N SER A 126 -1.00 -13.61 -6.41
CA SER A 126 -2.33 -13.73 -5.81
C SER A 126 -2.78 -12.46 -5.08
N LEU A 127 -4.09 -12.30 -4.99
CA LEU A 127 -4.73 -11.25 -4.20
C LEU A 127 -5.55 -11.88 -3.07
N TRP A 128 -5.28 -11.43 -1.86
CA TRP A 128 -6.03 -11.80 -0.66
C TRP A 128 -6.71 -10.58 -0.06
N ILE A 129 -7.97 -10.70 0.35
CA ILE A 129 -8.71 -9.61 1.01
C ILE A 129 -9.01 -10.01 2.44
N LEU A 130 -8.76 -9.10 3.38
CA LEU A 130 -9.11 -9.25 4.79
C LEU A 130 -10.60 -8.97 4.96
N ASP A 131 -11.34 -9.97 5.42
CA ASP A 131 -12.78 -9.82 5.65
C ASP A 131 -13.10 -9.46 7.10
N ASP A 132 -12.46 -10.12 8.06
CA ASP A 132 -12.59 -9.83 9.48
C ASP A 132 -11.20 -9.66 10.11
N ALA A 133 -10.85 -8.42 10.46
CA ALA A 133 -9.57 -8.10 11.08
C ALA A 133 -9.40 -8.67 12.50
N LYS A 134 -10.50 -8.83 13.25
CA LYS A 134 -10.46 -9.36 14.62
C LYS A 134 -10.22 -10.86 14.62
N LYS A 135 -10.88 -11.57 13.70
CA LYS A 135 -10.74 -13.02 13.50
C LYS A 135 -9.59 -13.40 12.55
N GLN A 136 -8.98 -12.41 11.90
CA GLN A 136 -7.94 -12.58 10.87
C GLN A 136 -8.37 -13.52 9.74
N ILE A 137 -9.60 -13.36 9.25
CA ILE A 137 -10.15 -14.18 8.18
C ILE A 137 -9.78 -13.56 6.83
N TRP A 138 -9.02 -14.31 6.03
CA TRP A 138 -8.54 -13.91 4.71
C TRP A 138 -9.21 -14.72 3.61
N PHE A 139 -9.53 -14.07 2.49
CA PHE A 139 -10.05 -14.72 1.28
C PHE A 139 -9.10 -14.53 0.10
N LYS A 140 -8.60 -15.63 -0.45
CA LYS A 140 -7.88 -15.63 -1.72
C LYS A 140 -8.88 -15.33 -2.84
N THR A 141 -8.86 -14.09 -3.30
CA THR A 141 -9.85 -13.56 -4.25
C THR A 141 -9.47 -13.88 -5.69
N CYS A 142 -8.16 -13.93 -5.98
CA CYS A 142 -7.66 -14.17 -7.33
C CYS A 142 -6.27 -14.80 -7.29
N VAL A 143 -6.01 -15.70 -8.24
CA VAL A 143 -4.67 -16.05 -8.70
C VAL A 143 -4.59 -15.53 -10.13
N PHE A 144 -3.62 -14.66 -10.38
CA PHE A 144 -3.52 -13.96 -11.65
C PHE A 144 -3.14 -14.93 -12.77
N SER A 145 -3.55 -14.63 -14.00
CA SER A 145 -3.25 -15.47 -15.16
C SER A 145 -1.75 -15.52 -15.47
N PRO A 146 -1.22 -16.63 -16.02
CA PRO A 146 0.19 -16.69 -16.42
C PRO A 146 0.61 -15.56 -17.36
N SER A 147 -0.28 -15.16 -18.28
CA SER A 147 -0.08 -14.02 -19.17
C SER A 147 0.09 -12.70 -18.42
N PHE A 148 -0.64 -12.51 -17.32
CA PHE A 148 -0.48 -11.34 -16.48
C PHE A 148 0.81 -11.42 -15.65
N ASP A 149 1.17 -12.59 -15.16
CA ASP A 149 2.41 -12.77 -14.40
C ASP A 149 3.64 -12.39 -15.22
N ASP A 150 3.66 -12.81 -16.50
CA ASP A 150 4.69 -12.42 -17.46
C ASP A 150 4.68 -10.91 -17.73
N LEU A 151 3.50 -10.32 -17.93
CA LEU A 151 3.34 -8.88 -18.12
C LEU A 151 3.84 -8.09 -16.90
N TYR A 152 3.47 -8.52 -15.70
CA TYR A 152 3.84 -7.89 -14.43
C TYR A 152 5.36 -7.82 -14.27
N ARG A 153 6.06 -8.93 -14.57
CA ARG A 153 7.53 -8.99 -14.53
C ARG A 153 8.18 -8.15 -15.63
N LYS A 154 7.70 -8.29 -16.88
CA LYS A 154 8.31 -7.63 -18.04
C LYS A 154 8.25 -6.11 -17.96
N LEU A 155 7.15 -5.57 -17.42
CA LEU A 155 6.92 -4.12 -17.32
C LEU A 155 7.20 -3.55 -15.93
N SER A 156 7.73 -4.36 -15.02
CA SER A 156 7.99 -3.98 -13.62
C SER A 156 6.78 -3.30 -12.97
N LEU A 157 5.60 -3.88 -13.16
CA LEU A 157 4.34 -3.26 -12.74
C LEU A 157 4.29 -3.07 -11.22
N ARG A 158 3.61 -2.01 -10.79
CA ARG A 158 3.27 -1.75 -9.38
C ARG A 158 1.77 -1.58 -9.22
N THR A 159 1.15 -2.31 -8.30
CA THR A 159 -0.28 -2.16 -8.01
C THR A 159 -0.55 -0.88 -7.22
N CYS A 160 -1.49 -0.03 -7.62
CA CYS A 160 -1.78 1.25 -6.95
C CYS A 160 -3.00 1.20 -6.02
N GLY A 161 -3.83 0.18 -6.13
CA GLY A 161 -5.13 0.13 -5.46
C GLY A 161 -6.16 -0.59 -6.32
N ALA A 162 -7.42 -0.43 -5.92
CA ALA A 162 -8.57 -0.84 -6.71
C ALA A 162 -9.44 0.35 -7.09
N THR A 163 -10.20 0.21 -8.18
CA THR A 163 -11.31 1.09 -8.54
C THR A 163 -12.55 0.77 -7.70
N ASP A 164 -13.55 1.64 -7.73
CA ASP A 164 -14.84 1.40 -7.06
C ASP A 164 -15.57 0.17 -7.64
N ASP A 165 -15.34 -0.15 -8.91
CA ASP A 165 -15.87 -1.33 -9.59
C ASP A 165 -15.10 -2.62 -9.24
N GLY A 166 -14.03 -2.52 -8.45
CA GLY A 166 -13.23 -3.65 -7.97
C GLY A 166 -12.16 -4.12 -8.96
N GLU A 167 -11.83 -3.33 -9.99
CA GLU A 167 -10.68 -3.60 -10.86
C GLU A 167 -9.39 -3.22 -10.15
N ILE A 168 -8.36 -4.05 -10.25
CA ILE A 168 -7.04 -3.72 -9.69
C ILE A 168 -6.28 -2.86 -10.68
N VAL A 169 -5.72 -1.76 -10.18
CA VAL A 169 -4.95 -0.83 -11.01
C VAL A 169 -3.47 -1.12 -10.85
N PHE A 170 -2.79 -1.37 -11.96
CA PHE A 170 -1.34 -1.51 -12.03
C PHE A 170 -0.75 -0.41 -12.89
N VAL A 171 0.48 -0.03 -12.59
CA VAL A 171 1.19 1.03 -13.31
C VAL A 171 2.57 0.53 -13.67
N SER A 172 2.98 0.75 -14.92
CA SER A 172 4.34 0.43 -15.36
C SER A 172 5.37 1.35 -14.70
N GLN A 173 6.62 0.91 -14.72
CA GLN A 173 7.71 1.82 -14.43
C GLN A 173 7.70 3.00 -15.42
N LEU A 174 8.06 4.19 -14.92
CA LEU A 174 8.25 5.37 -15.75
C LEU A 174 9.51 5.20 -16.61
N VAL A 175 9.34 5.24 -17.93
CA VAL A 175 10.45 5.14 -18.89
C VAL A 175 10.27 6.26 -19.92
N ASN A 176 11.27 7.14 -20.06
CA ASN A 176 11.24 8.30 -20.96
C ASN A 176 9.96 9.15 -20.79
N ASP A 177 9.61 9.45 -19.54
CA ASP A 177 8.41 10.20 -19.16
C ASP A 177 7.06 9.55 -19.56
N VAL A 178 7.07 8.28 -19.98
CA VAL A 178 5.88 7.51 -20.31
C VAL A 178 5.64 6.42 -19.28
N PHE A 179 4.38 6.28 -18.87
CA PHE A 179 3.91 5.13 -18.10
C PHE A 179 2.53 4.69 -18.57
N GLU A 180 2.26 3.39 -18.42
CA GLU A 180 1.00 2.76 -18.74
C GLU A 180 0.26 2.36 -17.45
N ILE A 181 -1.05 2.61 -17.44
CA ILE A 181 -1.97 2.21 -16.38
C ILE A 181 -2.80 1.03 -16.91
N PHE A 182 -2.75 -0.09 -16.22
CA PHE A 182 -3.47 -1.31 -16.53
C PHE A 182 -4.60 -1.51 -15.52
N TYR A 183 -5.82 -1.67 -16.01
CA TYR A 183 -6.98 -2.04 -15.21
C TYR A 183 -7.17 -3.54 -15.36
N TYR A 184 -7.20 -4.25 -14.25
CA TYR A 184 -7.33 -5.71 -14.21
C TYR A 184 -8.67 -6.11 -13.64
N ASP A 185 -9.47 -6.80 -14.44
CA ASP A 185 -10.77 -7.33 -14.05
C ASP A 185 -10.57 -8.69 -13.37
N LEU A 186 -10.78 -8.73 -12.05
CA LEU A 186 -10.63 -9.95 -11.26
C LEU A 186 -11.59 -11.07 -11.68
N LYS A 187 -12.78 -10.73 -12.19
CA LYS A 187 -13.78 -11.73 -12.61
C LYS A 187 -13.39 -12.39 -13.93
N LYS A 188 -12.85 -11.60 -14.86
CA LYS A 188 -12.36 -12.10 -16.15
C LYS A 188 -10.94 -12.66 -16.08
N ASN A 189 -10.24 -12.40 -14.97
CA ASN A 189 -8.83 -12.72 -14.76
C ASN A 189 -7.96 -12.23 -15.93
N ASN A 190 -8.18 -10.98 -16.34
CA ASN A 190 -7.46 -10.38 -17.47
C ASN A 190 -7.45 -8.85 -17.38
N VAL A 191 -6.53 -8.23 -18.13
CA VAL A 191 -6.50 -6.77 -18.32
C VAL A 191 -7.72 -6.34 -19.13
N SER A 192 -8.53 -5.45 -18.55
CA SER A 192 -9.73 -4.89 -19.19
C SER A 192 -9.42 -3.64 -20.01
N LYS A 193 -8.44 -2.85 -19.57
CA LYS A 193 -8.10 -1.55 -20.17
C LYS A 193 -6.64 -1.17 -19.92
N ILE A 194 -6.03 -0.50 -20.90
CA ILE A 194 -4.70 0.10 -20.79
C ILE A 194 -4.81 1.58 -21.16
N VAL A 195 -4.19 2.46 -20.39
CA VAL A 195 -4.16 3.91 -20.62
C VAL A 195 -2.73 4.41 -20.51
N ARG A 196 -2.26 5.21 -21.47
CA ARG A 196 -0.96 5.90 -21.37
C ARG A 196 -1.14 7.26 -20.73
N ASN A 197 -0.14 7.68 -19.96
CA ASN A 197 -0.17 8.98 -19.30
C ASN A 197 -0.33 10.18 -20.25
N GLY A 198 0.16 10.10 -21.49
CA GLY A 198 -0.05 11.12 -22.52
C GLY A 198 -1.48 11.21 -23.07
N ASP A 199 -2.29 10.15 -22.92
CA ASP A 199 -3.69 10.12 -23.34
C ASP A 199 -4.63 10.66 -22.24
N ILE A 200 -4.10 10.92 -21.04
CA ILE A 200 -4.80 11.55 -19.93
C ILE A 200 -4.76 13.06 -20.16
N SER A 201 -5.60 13.58 -21.05
CA SER A 201 -5.70 15.01 -21.31
C SER A 201 -6.28 15.75 -20.09
N GLU A 202 -5.61 16.84 -19.67
CA GLU A 202 -6.13 17.87 -18.76
C GLU A 202 -7.01 18.90 -19.51
N ASP A 203 -7.76 18.47 -20.53
CA ASP A 203 -8.54 19.40 -21.35
C ASP A 203 -9.98 19.51 -20.81
N GLY A 204 -10.35 20.72 -20.41
CA GLY A 204 -11.49 21.05 -19.55
C GLY A 204 -12.88 20.94 -20.19
N ASP A 205 -13.09 20.16 -21.26
CA ASP A 205 -14.41 20.14 -21.92
C ASP A 205 -14.84 18.79 -22.54
N ARG A 206 -14.25 17.68 -22.09
CA ARG A 206 -14.81 16.34 -22.34
C ARG A 206 -14.75 15.56 -21.04
N ARG A 207 -15.89 15.00 -20.61
CA ARG A 207 -16.03 14.25 -19.34
C ARG A 207 -14.78 13.38 -19.13
N PRO A 208 -14.02 13.59 -18.04
CA PRO A 208 -12.78 12.86 -17.83
C PRO A 208 -13.08 11.36 -17.82
N PRO A 209 -12.18 10.50 -18.32
CA PRO A 209 -12.29 9.07 -18.06
C PRO A 209 -12.39 8.93 -16.54
N ARG A 210 -13.55 8.45 -16.05
CA ARG A 210 -13.97 8.36 -14.63
C ARG A 210 -12.81 8.70 -13.68
N SER A 211 -12.82 9.92 -13.15
CA SER A 211 -11.75 10.47 -12.30
C SER A 211 -11.14 9.38 -11.43
N LEU A 212 -9.85 9.09 -11.62
CA LEU A 212 -9.13 8.13 -10.80
C LEU A 212 -9.38 8.48 -9.33
N PRO A 213 -9.86 7.55 -8.49
CA PRO A 213 -9.99 7.78 -7.06
C PRO A 213 -8.74 8.45 -6.45
N MET A 214 -8.93 9.40 -5.53
CA MET A 214 -7.83 10.19 -4.94
C MET A 214 -6.71 9.33 -4.31
N HIS A 215 -7.02 8.13 -3.82
CA HIS A 215 -6.01 7.19 -3.30
C HIS A 215 -5.10 6.61 -4.39
N LEU A 216 -5.58 6.54 -5.64
CA LEU A 216 -4.78 6.14 -6.80
C LEU A 216 -3.91 7.31 -7.29
N ILE A 217 -4.40 8.55 -7.20
CA ILE A 217 -3.64 9.75 -7.58
C ILE A 217 -2.39 9.92 -6.71
N SER A 218 -2.54 9.84 -5.38
CA SER A 218 -1.39 9.91 -4.47
C SER A 218 -0.40 8.75 -4.68
N SER A 219 -0.88 7.58 -5.11
CA SER A 219 -0.02 6.45 -5.49
C SER A 219 0.76 6.72 -6.79
N LEU A 220 0.15 7.40 -7.77
CA LEU A 220 0.78 7.82 -9.03
C LEU A 220 1.81 8.94 -8.83
N GLU A 221 1.52 9.91 -7.97
CA GLU A 221 2.46 10.99 -7.60
C GLU A 221 3.73 10.43 -6.95
N ASN A 222 3.57 9.42 -6.08
CA ASN A 222 4.72 8.72 -5.50
C ASN A 222 5.56 7.95 -6.54
N ILE A 223 4.96 7.44 -7.63
CA ILE A 223 5.71 6.80 -8.72
C ILE A 223 6.55 7.83 -9.46
N ARG A 224 6.02 9.04 -9.73
CA ARG A 224 6.78 10.15 -10.32
C ARG A 224 7.95 10.61 -9.43
N ALA A 225 7.79 10.50 -8.11
CA ALA A 225 8.79 10.94 -7.14
C ALA A 225 9.90 9.91 -6.83
N THR A 226 9.78 8.64 -7.27
CA THR A 226 10.83 7.63 -7.08
C THR A 226 11.74 7.54 -8.31
N PRO A 227 13.03 7.94 -8.23
CA PRO A 227 14.00 7.62 -9.28
C PRO A 227 14.08 6.09 -9.41
N GLY A 228 14.10 5.59 -10.64
CA GLY A 228 14.31 4.17 -10.89
C GLY A 228 15.62 3.72 -10.25
N TYR A 229 15.56 2.80 -9.29
CA TYR A 229 16.72 2.01 -8.92
C TYR A 229 17.09 1.17 -10.14
N VAL A 230 18.09 1.62 -10.88
CA VAL A 230 18.81 0.77 -11.84
C VAL A 230 19.68 -0.14 -11.00
N SER A 231 19.25 -1.39 -10.83
CA SER A 231 20.10 -2.45 -10.31
C SER A 231 21.15 -2.80 -11.37
N LEU A 232 22.42 -2.48 -11.07
CA LEU A 232 23.60 -3.23 -11.51
C LEU A 232 24.13 -3.98 -10.29
#